data_AF-A0A261SJR5-F1
#
_entry.id   AF-A0A261SJR5-F1
#
_cell.length_a   1.000
_cell.length_b   1.000
_cell.length_c   1.000
_cell.angle_alpha   90.00
_cell.angle_beta   90.00
_cell.angle_gamma   90.00
#
_symmetry.space_group_name_H-M   'P 1'
#
loop_
_entity.id
_entity.type
_entity.pdbx_description
1 polymer ?
#
loop_
_entity_poly.entity_id
_entity_poly.type
_entity_poly.pdbx_seq_one_letter_code
_entity_poly.pdbx_strand_id
1 'polypeptide(L)'
;MFVRQLQLIEATEAQQLRAASDFMRTSGDKVKWAEAGFIYENTFEDWEASLLRRHEALASEIHDLHSDKPEVMRGRLVYGRCSVLDVPIGSRTVPSYFTHGVFNDLADRRELGWHPEHKALLDKEDET
;
A
#
# COMPACT_ATOMS: atom_id res chain seq x y z
N MET A 1 -6.83 9.72 1.01
CA MET A 1 -7.52 8.52 0.48
C MET A 1 -7.10 7.21 1.15
N PHE A 2 -5.82 6.92 1.39
CA PHE A 2 -5.40 5.60 1.89
C PHE A 2 -5.99 5.24 3.27
N VAL A 3 -6.09 6.21 4.20
CA VAL A 3 -6.72 6.01 5.52
C VAL A 3 -8.17 5.55 5.37
N ARG A 4 -8.89 6.08 4.37
CA ARG A 4 -10.26 5.66 4.09
C ARG A 4 -10.31 4.21 3.63
N GLN A 5 -9.40 3.82 2.74
CA GLN A 5 -9.27 2.42 2.32
C GLN A 5 -8.99 1.47 3.51
N LEU A 6 -8.19 1.91 4.49
CA LEU A 6 -7.96 1.13 5.72
C LEU A 6 -9.23 0.98 6.57
N GLN A 7 -10.11 1.98 6.57
CA GLN A 7 -11.41 1.91 7.23
C GLN A 7 -12.35 0.93 6.51
N LEU A 8 -12.33 0.87 5.17
CA LEU A 8 -13.14 -0.07 4.38
C LEU A 8 -12.81 -1.55 4.67
N ILE A 9 -11.55 -1.85 5.00
CA ILE A 9 -11.12 -3.19 5.43
C ILE A 9 -11.13 -3.36 6.96
N GLU A 10 -11.71 -2.38 7.66
CA GLU A 10 -11.82 -2.32 9.12
C GLU A 10 -10.47 -2.48 9.86
N ALA A 11 -9.37 -2.02 9.27
CA ALA A 11 -8.03 -2.09 9.87
C ALA A 11 -8.04 -1.47 11.28
N THR A 12 -7.31 -2.06 12.23
CA THR A 12 -7.33 -1.59 13.62
C THR A 12 -6.75 -0.17 13.73
N GLU A 13 -7.13 0.57 14.77
CA GLU A 13 -6.58 1.91 15.02
C GLU A 13 -5.04 1.90 15.07
N ALA A 14 -4.46 0.87 15.68
CA ALA A 14 -3.01 0.69 15.71
C ALA A 14 -2.40 0.47 14.31
N GLN A 15 -3.10 -0.23 13.41
CA GLN A 15 -2.67 -0.38 12.01
C GLN A 15 -2.77 0.95 11.26
N GLN A 16 -3.84 1.71 11.47
CA GLN A 16 -4.04 3.02 10.83
C GLN A 16 -3.00 4.05 11.29
N LEU A 17 -2.70 4.10 12.60
CA LEU A 17 -1.65 4.97 13.14
C LEU A 17 -0.26 4.62 12.61
N ARG A 18 0.07 3.32 12.53
CA ARG A 18 1.33 2.89 11.90
C ARG A 18 1.39 3.28 10.43
N ALA A 19 0.32 3.05 9.67
CA ALA A 19 0.25 3.44 8.26
C ALA A 19 0.48 4.94 8.05
N ALA A 20 -0.14 5.79 8.88
CA ALA A 20 0.04 7.24 8.83
C ALA A 20 1.49 7.64 9.14
N SER A 21 2.10 7.05 10.17
CA SER A 21 3.50 7.27 10.50
C SER A 21 4.44 6.86 9.37
N ASP A 22 4.25 5.67 8.83
CA ASP A 22 5.09 5.11 7.76
C ASP A 22 4.95 5.91 6.46
N PHE A 23 3.72 6.31 6.11
CA PHE A 23 3.44 7.21 4.99
C PHE A 23 4.18 8.55 5.15
N MET A 24 4.02 9.24 6.28
CA MET A 24 4.67 10.54 6.51
C MET A 24 6.19 10.45 6.44
N ARG A 25 6.78 9.42 7.06
CA ARG A 25 8.24 9.21 7.04
C ARG A 25 8.74 8.92 5.63
N THR A 26 8.02 8.07 4.90
CA THR A 26 8.35 7.70 3.52
C THR A 26 8.28 8.90 2.59
N SER A 27 7.24 9.73 2.68
CA SER A 27 7.12 10.95 1.89
C SER A 27 8.27 11.92 2.15
N GLY A 28 8.69 12.08 3.41
CA GLY A 28 9.86 12.88 3.77
C GLY A 28 11.18 12.30 3.23
N ASP A 29 11.33 10.98 3.23
CA ASP A 29 12.54 10.32 2.72
C ASP A 29 12.60 10.29 1.19
N LYS A 30 11.47 10.15 0.48
CA LYS A 30 11.40 10.25 -1.00
C LYS A 30 12.00 11.59 -1.46
N VAL A 31 11.61 12.71 -0.85
CA VAL A 31 12.14 14.04 -1.17
C VAL A 31 13.65 14.12 -0.93
N LYS A 32 14.11 13.72 0.26
CA LYS A 32 15.55 13.75 0.60
C LYS A 32 16.39 12.88 -0.33
N TRP A 33 15.89 11.71 -0.70
CA TRP A 33 16.60 10.77 -1.56
C TRP A 33 16.63 11.22 -3.02
N ALA A 34 15.59 11.90 -3.49
CA ALA A 34 15.58 12.54 -4.80
C ALA A 34 16.59 13.69 -4.85
N GLU A 35 16.59 14.59 -3.85
CA GLU A 35 17.55 15.70 -3.75
C GLU A 35 19.01 15.23 -3.67
N ALA A 36 19.24 14.11 -2.97
CA ALA A 36 20.57 13.49 -2.85
C ALA A 36 20.99 12.66 -4.07
N GLY A 37 20.14 12.53 -5.10
CA GLY A 37 20.41 11.70 -6.28
C GLY A 37 20.49 10.20 -5.98
N PHE A 38 19.89 9.74 -4.89
CA PHE A 38 19.85 8.33 -4.52
C PHE A 38 18.73 7.56 -5.19
N ILE A 39 17.68 8.27 -5.61
CA ILE A 39 16.57 7.72 -6.38
C ILE A 39 16.38 8.58 -7.61
N TYR A 40 16.31 7.92 -8.76
CA TYR A 40 15.92 8.52 -10.04
C TYR A 40 14.48 8.14 -10.34
N GLU A 41 13.74 9.04 -10.99
CA GLU A 41 12.31 8.88 -11.30
C GLU A 41 12.01 7.52 -11.96
N ASN A 42 12.67 7.18 -13.06
CA ASN A 42 12.46 5.90 -13.76
C ASN A 42 12.71 4.67 -12.86
N THR A 43 13.79 4.67 -12.07
CA THR A 43 14.11 3.54 -11.17
C THR A 43 13.04 3.39 -10.09
N PHE A 44 12.48 4.52 -9.65
CA PHE A 44 11.44 4.54 -8.64
C PHE A 44 10.11 4.05 -9.20
N GLU A 45 9.73 4.50 -10.40
CA GLU A 45 8.54 4.04 -11.13
C GLU A 45 8.59 2.52 -11.39
N ASP A 46 9.73 2.00 -11.87
CA ASP A 46 9.92 0.57 -12.09
C ASP A 46 9.76 -0.23 -10.78
N TRP A 47 10.24 0.35 -9.68
CA TRP A 47 10.13 -0.25 -8.36
C TRP A 47 8.69 -0.21 -7.83
N GLU A 48 7.98 0.90 -7.96
CA GLU A 48 6.55 1.01 -7.61
C GLU A 48 5.69 0.05 -8.44
N ALA A 49 5.95 -0.07 -9.75
CA ALA A 49 5.32 -1.06 -10.60
C ALA A 49 5.56 -2.50 -10.11
N SER A 50 6.74 -2.76 -9.53
CA SER A 50 7.05 -4.05 -8.89
C SER A 50 6.26 -4.29 -7.60
N LEU A 51 5.91 -3.23 -6.86
CA LEU A 51 5.05 -3.32 -5.68
C LEU A 51 3.60 -3.57 -6.08
N LEU A 52 3.10 -2.89 -7.11
CA LEU A 52 1.76 -3.12 -7.67
C LEU A 52 1.58 -4.58 -8.11
N ARG A 53 2.56 -5.15 -8.83
CA ARG A 53 2.53 -6.59 -9.21
C ARG A 53 2.50 -7.53 -8.00
N ARG A 54 3.23 -7.21 -6.92
CA ARG A 54 3.22 -8.01 -5.69
C ARG A 54 1.87 -7.92 -4.98
N HIS A 55 1.31 -6.72 -4.88
CA HIS A 55 -0.02 -6.50 -4.34
C HIS A 55 -1.07 -7.31 -5.11
N GLU A 56 -1.06 -7.25 -6.44
CA GLU A 56 -1.98 -8.00 -7.30
C GLU A 56 -1.84 -9.51 -7.07
N ALA A 57 -0.61 -10.05 -7.08
CA ALA A 57 -0.38 -11.47 -6.84
C ALA A 57 -0.91 -11.93 -5.46
N LEU A 58 -0.68 -11.13 -4.41
CA LEU A 58 -1.19 -11.41 -3.07
C LEU A 58 -2.72 -11.32 -3.01
N ALA A 59 -3.31 -10.34 -3.69
CA ALA A 59 -4.76 -10.18 -3.77
C ALA A 59 -5.42 -11.36 -4.49
N SER A 60 -4.86 -11.80 -5.63
CA SER A 60 -5.33 -12.99 -6.35
C SER A 60 -5.20 -14.27 -5.51
N GLU A 61 -4.04 -14.49 -4.88
CA GLU A 61 -3.84 -15.66 -4.02
C GLU A 61 -4.86 -15.69 -2.87
N ILE A 62 -5.08 -14.55 -2.20
CA ILE A 62 -6.05 -14.45 -1.11
C ILE A 62 -7.49 -14.58 -1.62
N HIS A 63 -7.80 -14.07 -2.81
CA HIS A 63 -9.11 -14.24 -3.43
C HIS A 63 -9.43 -15.73 -3.64
N ASP A 64 -8.47 -16.49 -4.16
CA ASP A 64 -8.65 -17.91 -4.47
C ASP A 64 -8.69 -18.77 -3.18
N LEU A 65 -7.71 -18.59 -2.29
CA LEU A 65 -7.55 -19.42 -1.08
C LEU A 65 -8.56 -19.10 0.03
N HIS A 66 -9.11 -17.89 0.05
CA HIS A 66 -10.02 -17.41 1.08
C HIS A 66 -11.35 -16.91 0.51
N SER A 67 -11.79 -17.50 -0.60
CA SER A 67 -13.07 -17.16 -1.26
C SER A 67 -14.31 -17.33 -0.35
N ASP A 68 -14.20 -18.12 0.72
CA ASP A 68 -15.23 -18.29 1.75
C ASP A 68 -15.29 -17.14 2.77
N LYS A 69 -14.29 -16.23 2.79
CA LYS A 69 -14.19 -15.13 3.75
C LYS A 69 -14.83 -13.84 3.24
N PRO A 70 -15.37 -13.01 4.15
CA PRO A 70 -15.85 -11.67 3.79
C PRO A 70 -14.77 -10.85 3.08
N GLU A 71 -15.18 -10.01 2.13
CA GLU A 71 -14.29 -9.16 1.33
C GLU A 71 -13.40 -8.25 2.19
N VAL A 72 -13.99 -7.66 3.24
CA VAL A 72 -13.30 -6.89 4.28
C VAL A 72 -12.14 -7.67 4.90
N MET A 73 -12.36 -8.95 5.24
CA MET A 73 -11.33 -9.82 5.82
C MET A 73 -10.24 -10.14 4.81
N ARG A 74 -10.61 -10.44 3.56
CA ARG A 74 -9.66 -10.66 2.47
C ARG A 74 -8.78 -9.42 2.26
N GLY A 75 -9.36 -8.24 2.22
CA GLY A 75 -8.61 -6.99 2.08
C GLY A 75 -7.66 -6.73 3.25
N ARG A 76 -8.08 -7.04 4.48
CA ARG A 76 -7.21 -6.98 5.67
C ARG A 76 -6.05 -7.96 5.59
N LEU A 77 -6.26 -9.16 5.04
CA LEU A 77 -5.18 -10.14 4.82
C LEU A 77 -4.16 -9.62 3.79
N VAL A 78 -4.62 -9.04 2.68
CA VAL A 78 -3.75 -8.44 1.65
C VAL A 78 -2.91 -7.33 2.27
N TYR A 79 -3.56 -6.38 2.96
CA TYR A 79 -2.89 -5.29 3.66
C TYR A 79 -1.86 -5.80 4.67
N GLY A 80 -2.23 -6.79 5.49
CA GLY A 80 -1.35 -7.38 6.48
C GLY A 80 -0.08 -7.97 5.86
N ARG A 81 -0.22 -8.72 4.75
CA ARG A 81 0.94 -9.28 4.03
C ARG A 81 1.82 -8.18 3.42
N CYS A 82 1.23 -7.15 2.82
CA CYS A 82 1.99 -6.03 2.26
C CYS A 82 2.69 -5.18 3.32
N SER A 83 2.10 -5.04 4.51
CA SER A 83 2.61 -4.18 5.59
C SER A 83 3.94 -4.64 6.20
N VAL A 84 4.34 -5.88 5.94
CA VAL A 84 5.59 -6.48 6.45
C VAL A 84 6.58 -6.79 5.33
N LEU A 85 6.31 -6.34 4.10
CA LEU A 85 7.25 -6.51 2.99
C LEU A 85 8.38 -5.50 3.08
N ASP A 86 9.62 -6.00 2.97
CA ASP A 86 10.82 -5.20 2.80
C ASP A 86 11.38 -5.43 1.40
N VAL A 87 11.08 -4.52 0.47
CA VAL A 87 11.54 -4.62 -0.92
C VAL A 87 12.67 -3.62 -1.16
N PRO A 88 13.90 -4.06 -1.48
CA PRO A 88 15.00 -3.14 -1.77
C PRO A 88 14.77 -2.38 -3.09
N ILE A 89 15.35 -1.19 -3.22
CA ILE A 89 15.37 -0.41 -4.46
C ILE A 89 16.72 -0.67 -5.13
N GLY A 90 16.73 -1.49 -6.19
CA GLY A 90 17.98 -2.01 -6.78
C GLY A 90 18.77 -2.81 -5.73
N SER A 91 20.03 -2.44 -5.49
CA SER A 91 20.88 -3.04 -4.45
C SER A 91 20.75 -2.36 -3.08
N ARG A 92 19.93 -1.31 -2.95
CA ARG A 92 19.81 -0.52 -1.72
C ARG A 92 18.71 -1.07 -0.84
N THR A 93 19.08 -1.42 0.40
CA THR A 93 18.11 -1.69 1.46
C THR A 93 17.39 -0.40 1.86
N VAL A 94 16.08 -0.49 2.06
CA VAL A 94 15.26 0.62 2.57
C VAL A 94 14.93 0.40 4.05
N PRO A 95 14.63 1.46 4.81
CA PRO A 95 14.07 1.30 6.15
C PRO A 95 12.77 0.51 6.12
N SER A 96 12.47 -0.24 7.20
CA SER A 96 11.31 -1.16 7.24
C SER A 96 9.94 -0.47 7.06
N TYR A 97 9.85 0.81 7.39
CA TYR A 97 8.62 1.60 7.16
C TYR A 97 8.44 2.02 5.70
N PHE A 98 9.50 1.99 4.90
CA PHE A 98 9.53 2.66 3.60
C PHE A 98 8.62 1.96 2.60
N THR A 99 8.76 0.64 2.45
CA THR A 99 7.93 -0.16 1.54
C THR A 99 6.44 -0.05 1.91
N HIS A 100 6.12 -0.16 3.21
CA HIS A 100 4.75 -0.02 3.69
C HIS A 100 4.20 1.40 3.43
N GLY A 101 5.01 2.44 3.67
CA GLY A 101 4.63 3.81 3.34
C GLY A 101 4.37 4.02 1.85
N VAL A 102 5.12 3.37 0.96
CA VAL A 102 4.87 3.43 -0.49
C VAL A 102 3.61 2.68 -0.90
N PHE A 103 3.28 1.54 -0.29
CA PHE A 103 1.97 0.93 -0.50
C PHE A 103 0.82 1.86 -0.09
N ASN A 104 0.98 2.59 1.01
CA ASN A 104 -0.01 3.56 1.45
C ASN A 104 -0.09 4.76 0.50
N ASP A 105 1.03 5.22 -0.06
CA ASP A 105 1.06 6.26 -1.10
C ASP A 105 0.36 5.82 -2.40
N LEU A 106 0.61 4.59 -2.86
CA LEU A 106 -0.08 4.01 -4.02
C LEU A 106 -1.58 3.87 -3.77
N ALA A 107 -1.99 3.49 -2.56
CA ALA A 107 -3.39 3.48 -2.16
C ALA A 107 -3.98 4.89 -2.08
N ASP A 108 -3.18 5.89 -1.70
CA ASP A 108 -3.62 7.29 -1.65
C ASP A 108 -3.88 7.85 -3.05
N ARG A 109 -3.02 7.51 -4.01
CA ARG A 109 -3.17 7.81 -5.43
C ARG A 109 -4.21 6.93 -6.15
N ARG A 110 -4.89 6.03 -5.43
CA ARG A 110 -5.86 5.05 -5.97
C ARG A 110 -5.28 4.14 -7.06
N GLU A 111 -3.97 3.92 -7.07
CA GLU A 111 -3.30 2.98 -8.00
C GLU A 111 -3.41 1.52 -7.55
N LEU A 112 -3.67 1.32 -6.27
CA LEU A 112 -4.11 0.06 -5.69
C LEU A 112 -5.25 0.29 -4.71
N GLY A 113 -5.92 -0.79 -4.33
CA GLY A 113 -6.82 -0.75 -3.21
C GLY A 113 -6.93 -2.05 -2.43
N TRP A 114 -7.22 -1.90 -1.14
CA TRP A 114 -7.18 -3.01 -0.20
C TRP A 114 -8.45 -3.85 -0.24
N HIS A 115 -9.61 -3.22 -0.41
CA HIS A 115 -10.87 -3.93 -0.60
C HIS A 115 -11.04 -4.35 -2.07
N PRO A 116 -11.56 -5.56 -2.38
CA PRO A 116 -11.84 -5.97 -3.77
C PRO A 116 -12.66 -4.91 -4.52
N GLU A 117 -13.75 -4.45 -3.89
CA GLU A 117 -14.63 -3.39 -4.40
C GLU A 117 -14.22 -1.95 -4.01
N HIS A 118 -12.92 -1.68 -3.74
CA HIS A 118 -12.49 -0.36 -3.27
C HIS A 118 -12.93 0.80 -4.17
N LYS A 119 -12.92 0.64 -5.51
CA LYS A 119 -13.34 1.70 -6.44
C LYS A 119 -14.79 2.10 -6.20
N ALA A 120 -15.71 1.14 -6.25
CA ALA A 120 -17.13 1.37 -6.03
C ALA A 120 -17.44 1.93 -4.64
N LEU A 121 -16.73 1.46 -3.61
CA LEU A 121 -16.92 1.92 -2.23
C LEU A 121 -16.44 3.37 -2.04
N LEU A 122 -15.31 3.75 -2.64
CA LEU A 122 -14.78 5.10 -2.54
C LEU A 122 -15.60 6.09 -3.39
N ASP A 123 -16.00 5.71 -4.59
CA ASP A 123 -16.79 6.57 -5.48
C ASP A 123 -18.16 6.89 -4.89
N LYS A 124 -18.82 5.90 -4.26
CA LYS A 124 -20.10 6.09 -3.57
C LYS A 124 -20.02 7.11 -2.43
N GLU A 125 -18.88 7.16 -1.74
CA GLU A 125 -18.69 8.11 -0.64
C GLU A 125 -18.38 9.52 -1.12
N ASP A 126 -17.68 9.67 -2.24
CA ASP A 126 -17.42 10.98 -2.86
C ASP A 126 -18.73 11.66 -3.32
N GLU A 127 -19.80 10.88 -3.55
CA GLU A 127 -21.15 11.37 -3.88
C GLU A 127 -22.02 11.75 -2.66
N THR A 128 -21.60 11.41 -1.44
CA THR A 128 -22.40 11.58 -0.20
C THR A 128 -21.97 12.79 0.62
#